data_AF-A0A951GVG3-F1
#
_entry.id   AF-A0A951GVG3-F1
#
_cell.length_a   1.000
_cell.length_b   1.000
_cell.length_c   1.000
_cell.angle_alpha   90.00
_cell.angle_beta   90.00
_cell.angle_gamma   90.00
#
_symmetry.space_group_name_H-M   'P 1'
#
loop_
_entity.id
_entity.type
_entity.pdbx_description
1 polymer ?
#
loop_
_entity_poly.entity_id
_entity_poly.type
_entity_poly.pdbx_seq_one_letter_code
_entity_poly.pdbx_strand_id
1 'polypeptide(L)'
;MIGQELPSRRTVLMYAGGAAASGAALLIVGCGSRSRREQVRAAPPSVRHQDVEVLGVLLDLEHEAVAAYTASIPLLPGPAVKAGMQFLAHELAHGGELAGLIKDAGGKPLPPAPSYALGSP
;
A
#
# COMPACT_ATOMS: atom_id res chain seq x y z
N MET A 1 4.63 50.92 7.45
CA MET A 1 4.32 49.48 7.57
C MET A 1 3.36 49.11 6.45
N ILE A 2 3.84 48.41 5.41
CA ILE A 2 2.98 47.86 4.35
C ILE A 2 3.33 46.37 4.28
N GLY A 3 2.43 45.54 4.80
CA GLY A 3 2.56 44.08 4.77
C GLY A 3 2.35 43.57 3.35
N GLN A 4 3.36 42.89 2.81
CA GLN A 4 3.26 42.13 1.57
C GLN A 4 2.64 40.77 1.91
N GLU A 5 1.34 40.61 1.63
CA GLU A 5 0.67 39.31 1.61
C GLU A 5 1.27 38.48 0.47
N LEU A 6 2.06 37.45 0.81
CA LEU A 6 2.61 36.54 -0.18
C LEU A 6 1.47 35.72 -0.82
N PRO A 7 1.38 35.68 -2.16
CA PRO A 7 0.29 35.00 -2.84
C PRO A 7 0.25 33.50 -2.49
N SER A 8 -0.94 33.04 -2.11
CA SER A 8 -1.22 31.64 -1.77
C SER A 8 -0.87 30.72 -2.95
N ARG A 9 -0.11 29.66 -2.66
CA ARG A 9 0.37 28.65 -3.63
C ARG A 9 -0.75 28.00 -4.45
N ARG A 10 -2.00 28.09 -3.99
CA ARG A 10 -3.20 27.61 -4.70
C ARG A 10 -3.58 28.44 -5.93
N THR A 11 -3.28 29.74 -5.94
CA THR A 11 -3.68 30.65 -7.02
C THR A 11 -2.77 30.52 -8.25
N VAL A 12 -1.50 30.18 -8.04
CA VAL A 12 -0.52 30.00 -9.13
C VAL A 12 -0.79 28.70 -9.92
N LEU A 13 -1.34 27.66 -9.28
CA LEU A 13 -1.66 26.39 -9.95
C LEU A 13 -2.94 26.46 -10.80
N MET A 14 -3.82 27.44 -10.57
CA MET A 14 -5.01 27.67 -11.40
C MET A 14 -4.72 28.40 -12.71
N TYR A 15 -3.57 29.09 -12.83
CA TYR A 15 -3.19 29.83 -14.04
C TYR A 15 -2.22 29.06 -14.97
N ALA A 16 -1.60 27.97 -14.50
CA ALA A 16 -0.60 27.22 -15.29
C ALA A 16 -1.16 26.01 -16.06
N GLY A 17 -2.47 25.72 -15.97
CA GLY A 17 -3.11 24.57 -16.63
C GLY A 17 -3.78 24.87 -17.97
N GLY A 18 -3.60 26.06 -18.54
CA GLY A 18 -4.28 26.49 -19.77
C GLY A 18 -3.34 26.76 -20.93
N ALA A 19 -2.78 25.73 -21.58
CA ALA A 19 -2.06 25.90 -22.85
C ALA A 19 -1.96 24.64 -23.75
N ALA A 20 -3.00 23.79 -23.80
CA ALA A 20 -3.16 22.85 -24.92
C ALA A 20 -4.65 22.53 -25.16
N ALA A 21 -5.43 23.56 -25.51
CA ALA A 21 -6.82 23.40 -25.92
C ALA A 21 -6.95 23.72 -27.41
N SER A 22 -6.69 22.72 -28.25
CA SER A 22 -7.21 22.70 -29.61
C SER A 22 -8.45 21.81 -29.65
N GLY A 23 -9.61 22.45 -29.74
CA GLY A 23 -10.77 21.89 -30.43
C GLY A 23 -11.96 21.44 -29.58
N ALA A 24 -13.09 22.12 -29.83
CA ALA A 24 -14.48 21.74 -29.59
C ALA A 24 -15.05 21.91 -28.17
N ALA A 25 -15.74 23.03 -28.00
CA ALA A 25 -16.78 23.22 -27.00
C ALA A 25 -18.00 22.31 -27.32
N LEU A 26 -18.41 21.49 -26.36
CA LEU A 26 -19.76 20.92 -26.31
C LEU A 26 -20.32 21.08 -24.90
N LEU A 27 -21.23 22.04 -24.74
CA LEU A 27 -22.08 22.19 -23.57
C LEU A 27 -23.19 21.13 -23.63
N ILE A 28 -23.06 20.04 -22.87
CA ILE A 28 -24.16 19.14 -22.60
C ILE A 28 -24.47 19.20 -21.11
N VAL A 29 -25.46 20.03 -20.77
CA VAL A 29 -26.28 19.88 -19.56
C VAL A 29 -27.19 18.68 -19.81
N GLY A 30 -26.96 17.60 -19.08
CA GLY A 30 -27.78 16.40 -19.11
C GLY A 30 -27.74 15.69 -17.76
N CYS A 31 -28.82 15.85 -16.99
CA CYS A 31 -29.10 15.09 -15.78
C CYS A 31 -28.98 13.58 -16.06
N GLY A 32 -28.09 12.91 -15.33
CA GLY A 32 -27.87 11.48 -15.45
C GLY A 32 -26.41 11.16 -15.19
N SER A 33 -25.98 11.27 -13.95
CA SER A 33 -24.64 10.92 -13.49
C SER A 33 -24.39 9.41 -13.59
N ARG A 34 -24.34 8.86 -14.80
CA ARG A 34 -23.51 7.69 -15.09
C ARG A 34 -22.09 8.21 -15.17
N SER A 35 -21.49 8.36 -13.99
CA SER A 35 -20.04 8.41 -13.85
C SER A 35 -19.50 7.18 -14.57
N ARG A 36 -19.01 7.36 -15.80
CA ARG A 36 -18.04 6.44 -16.37
C ARG A 36 -16.78 6.69 -15.56
N ARG A 37 -16.76 6.11 -14.36
CA ARG A 37 -15.60 5.88 -13.54
C ARG A 37 -14.74 4.98 -14.41
N GLU A 38 -13.90 5.60 -15.23
CA GLU A 38 -12.84 4.90 -15.94
C GLU A 38 -12.03 4.24 -14.85
N GLN A 39 -12.32 2.95 -14.63
CA GLN A 39 -11.54 2.09 -13.78
C GLN A 39 -10.17 2.09 -14.45
N VAL A 40 -9.27 2.95 -13.99
CA VAL A 40 -7.85 2.71 -14.12
C VAL A 40 -7.63 1.43 -13.31
N ARG A 41 -7.86 0.29 -13.97
CA ARG A 41 -7.25 -0.96 -13.54
C ARG A 41 -5.78 -0.72 -13.80
N ALA A 42 -5.08 -0.21 -12.79
CA ALA A 42 -3.64 -0.36 -12.75
C ALA A 42 -3.42 -1.85 -12.98
N ALA A 43 -2.78 -2.21 -14.10
CA ALA A 43 -2.34 -3.56 -14.27
C ALA A 43 -1.52 -3.89 -13.01
N PRO A 44 -1.80 -5.01 -12.33
CA PRO A 44 -0.97 -5.39 -11.18
C PRO A 44 0.49 -5.33 -11.64
N PRO A 45 1.40 -4.77 -10.82
CA PRO A 45 2.81 -4.74 -11.17
C PRO A 45 3.21 -6.15 -11.62
N SER A 46 3.74 -6.28 -12.83
CA SER A 46 4.15 -7.57 -13.35
C SER A 46 5.39 -8.00 -12.56
N VAL A 47 5.19 -8.83 -11.53
CA VAL A 47 6.29 -9.45 -10.79
C VAL A 47 7.03 -10.38 -11.75
N ARG A 48 8.35 -10.23 -11.84
CA ARG A 48 9.19 -11.03 -12.72
C ARG A 48 9.92 -12.10 -11.90
N HIS A 49 10.41 -13.13 -12.59
CA HIS A 49 11.21 -14.18 -11.97
C HIS A 49 12.43 -13.63 -11.20
N GLN A 50 13.03 -12.54 -11.66
CA GLN A 50 14.14 -11.87 -10.98
C GLN A 50 13.76 -11.23 -9.63
N ASP A 51 12.47 -11.03 -9.35
CA ASP A 51 11.99 -10.42 -8.12
C ASP A 51 11.75 -11.48 -7.02
N VAL A 52 11.88 -12.77 -7.34
CA VAL A 52 11.64 -13.88 -6.39
C VAL A 52 12.54 -13.78 -5.15
N GLU A 53 13.80 -13.38 -5.31
CA GLU A 53 14.73 -13.27 -4.19
C GLU A 53 14.30 -12.19 -3.19
N VAL A 54 13.98 -10.98 -3.68
CA VAL A 54 13.53 -9.89 -2.80
C VAL A 54 12.19 -10.22 -2.16
N LEU A 55 11.27 -10.86 -2.88
CA LEU A 55 9.99 -11.29 -2.32
C LEU A 55 10.18 -12.38 -1.25
N GLY A 56 11.16 -13.28 -1.42
CA GLY A 56 11.53 -14.28 -0.42
C GLY A 56 12.01 -13.64 0.87
N VAL A 57 12.90 -12.65 0.78
CA VAL A 57 13.37 -11.88 1.95
C VAL A 57 12.21 -11.18 2.66
N LEU A 58 11.30 -10.56 1.90
CA LEU A 58 10.11 -9.93 2.49
C LEU A 58 9.22 -10.96 3.19
N LEU A 59 9.00 -12.13 2.59
CA LEU A 59 8.20 -13.19 3.20
C LEU A 59 8.82 -13.69 4.51
N ASP A 60 10.14 -13.81 4.58
CA ASP A 60 10.84 -14.19 5.82
C ASP A 60 10.65 -13.14 6.92
N LEU A 61 10.67 -11.84 6.57
CA LEU A 61 10.37 -10.75 7.51
C LEU A 61 8.93 -10.82 8.03
N GLU A 62 7.95 -11.09 7.15
CA GLU A 62 6.56 -11.25 7.59
C GLU A 62 6.38 -12.44 8.53
N HIS A 63 7.08 -13.55 8.29
CA HIS A 63 7.05 -14.68 9.21
C HIS A 63 7.64 -14.33 10.59
N GLU A 64 8.74 -13.58 10.62
CA GLU A 64 9.33 -13.09 11.87
C GLU A 64 8.37 -12.12 12.60
N ALA A 65 7.71 -11.22 11.87
CA ALA A 65 6.73 -10.29 12.44
C ALA A 65 5.50 -11.03 13.00
N VAL A 66 4.98 -12.03 12.29
CA VAL A 66 3.91 -12.92 12.80
C VAL A 66 4.34 -13.61 14.08
N ALA A 67 5.56 -14.15 14.15
CA ALA A 67 6.08 -14.77 15.36
C ALA A 67 6.20 -13.75 16.51
N ALA A 68 6.71 -12.55 16.24
CA ALA A 68 6.88 -11.48 17.20
C ALA A 68 5.55 -11.01 17.80
N TYR A 69 4.53 -10.76 16.97
CA TYR A 69 3.21 -10.38 17.46
C TYR A 69 2.53 -11.51 18.22
N THR A 70 2.64 -12.75 17.73
CA THR A 70 2.07 -13.92 18.41
C THR A 70 2.66 -14.08 19.83
N ALA A 71 3.97 -13.86 19.98
CA ALA A 71 4.64 -13.96 21.26
C ALA A 71 4.35 -12.75 22.19
N SER A 72 4.21 -11.55 21.65
CA SER A 72 4.13 -10.31 22.44
C SER A 72 2.69 -9.92 22.84
N ILE A 73 1.67 -10.24 22.03
CA ILE A 73 0.28 -9.86 22.32
C ILE A 73 -0.20 -10.27 23.73
N PRO A 74 0.10 -11.48 24.24
CA PRO A 74 -0.27 -11.87 25.61
C PRO A 74 0.36 -11.02 26.72
N LEU A 75 1.44 -10.30 26.41
CA LEU A 75 2.15 -9.42 27.34
C LEU A 75 1.65 -7.97 27.28
N LEU A 76 0.82 -7.63 26.28
CA LEU A 76 0.35 -6.27 26.09
C LEU A 76 -0.71 -5.86 27.14
N PRO A 77 -0.72 -4.58 27.56
CA PRO A 77 -1.81 -4.06 28.38
C PRO A 77 -3.12 -4.08 27.58
N GLY A 78 -4.26 -4.29 28.26
CA GLY A 78 -5.58 -4.50 27.64
C GLY A 78 -5.93 -3.58 26.45
N PRO A 79 -5.73 -2.25 26.54
CA PRO A 79 -6.01 -1.35 25.42
C PRO A 79 -5.17 -1.61 24.16
N ALA A 80 -3.95 -2.13 24.31
CA ALA A 80 -3.02 -2.39 23.22
C ALA A 80 -3.25 -3.76 22.54
N VAL A 81 -3.89 -4.72 23.22
CA VAL A 81 -4.18 -6.07 22.68
C VAL A 81 -4.93 -6.00 21.36
N LYS A 82 -5.94 -5.12 21.26
CA LYS A 82 -6.73 -4.96 20.03
C LYS A 82 -5.85 -4.50 18.86
N ALA A 83 -4.96 -3.53 19.08
CA ALA A 83 -4.04 -3.05 18.06
C ALA A 83 -3.03 -4.15 17.67
N GLY A 84 -2.48 -4.88 18.65
CA GLY A 84 -1.58 -6.01 18.38
C GLY A 84 -2.24 -7.09 17.52
N MET A 85 -3.50 -7.45 17.81
CA MET A 85 -4.27 -8.39 16.99
C MET A 85 -4.53 -7.86 15.57
N GLN A 86 -4.72 -6.55 15.39
CA GLN A 86 -4.86 -5.95 14.06
C GLN A 86 -3.57 -6.04 13.26
N PHE A 87 -2.42 -5.73 13.87
CA PHE A 87 -1.13 -5.86 13.19
C PHE A 87 -0.79 -7.31 12.86
N LEU A 88 -1.02 -8.26 13.77
CA LEU A 88 -0.88 -9.68 13.47
C LEU A 88 -1.72 -10.11 12.25
N ALA A 89 -2.96 -9.61 12.14
CA ALA A 89 -3.80 -9.89 10.98
C ALA A 89 -3.24 -9.28 9.67
N HIS A 90 -2.59 -8.12 9.75
CA HIS A 90 -1.92 -7.52 8.60
C HIS A 90 -0.71 -8.35 8.16
N GLU A 91 0.17 -8.76 9.07
CA GLU A 91 1.37 -9.52 8.68
C GLU A 91 1.01 -10.90 8.10
N LEU A 92 -0.06 -11.53 8.60
CA LEU A 92 -0.61 -12.75 7.99
C LEU A 92 -1.14 -12.50 6.56
N ALA A 93 -1.79 -11.36 6.32
CA ALA A 93 -2.26 -10.99 4.99
C ALA A 93 -1.09 -10.68 4.05
N HIS A 94 -0.10 -9.92 4.51
CA HIS A 94 1.12 -9.61 3.76
C HIS A 94 1.87 -10.91 3.38
N GLY A 95 2.11 -11.81 4.33
CA GLY A 95 2.75 -13.10 4.06
C GLY A 95 1.99 -13.94 3.03
N GLY A 96 0.65 -13.94 3.11
CA GLY A 96 -0.21 -14.60 2.12
C GLY A 96 -0.07 -14.00 0.71
N GLU A 97 -0.07 -12.67 0.60
CA GLU A 97 0.10 -11.96 -0.68
C GLU A 97 1.50 -12.19 -1.26
N LEU A 98 2.56 -12.06 -0.45
CA LEU A 98 3.95 -12.31 -0.89
C LEU A 98 4.14 -13.75 -1.35
N ALA A 99 3.58 -14.73 -0.63
CA ALA A 99 3.61 -16.12 -1.08
C ALA A 99 2.87 -16.33 -2.40
N GLY A 100 1.81 -15.57 -2.67
CA GLY A 100 1.13 -15.52 -3.98
C GLY A 100 2.04 -14.97 -5.07
N LEU A 101 2.63 -13.79 -4.85
CA LEU A 101 3.51 -13.13 -5.81
C LEU A 101 4.75 -13.96 -6.16
N ILE A 102 5.34 -14.66 -5.18
CA ILE A 102 6.46 -15.59 -5.42
C ILE A 102 6.03 -16.72 -6.36
N LYS A 103 4.84 -17.30 -6.16
CA LYS A 103 4.31 -18.37 -7.04
C LYS A 103 4.05 -17.84 -8.45
N ASP A 104 3.43 -16.67 -8.56
CA ASP A 104 3.14 -16.03 -9.86
C ASP A 104 4.43 -15.71 -10.63
N ALA A 105 5.52 -15.39 -9.93
CA ALA A 105 6.84 -15.18 -10.49
C ALA A 105 7.60 -16.47 -10.85
N GLY A 106 7.01 -17.65 -10.61
CA GLY A 106 7.62 -18.96 -10.86
C GLY A 106 8.52 -19.47 -9.73
N GLY A 107 8.58 -18.78 -8.60
CA GLY A 107 9.30 -19.18 -7.40
C GLY A 107 8.51 -20.13 -6.49
N LYS A 108 9.16 -20.62 -5.44
CA LYS A 108 8.55 -21.41 -4.38
C LYS A 108 8.65 -20.66 -3.05
N PRO A 109 7.53 -20.26 -2.42
CA PRO A 109 7.58 -19.62 -1.10
C PRO A 109 8.19 -20.56 -0.07
N LEU A 110 9.09 -20.03 0.74
CA LEU A 110 9.66 -20.78 1.87
C LEU A 110 8.64 -20.82 3.02
N PRO A 111 8.59 -21.92 3.79
CA PRO A 111 7.81 -21.95 5.02
C PRO A 111 8.48 -21.11 6.11
N PRO A 112 7.75 -20.70 7.16
CA PRO A 112 8.35 -20.05 8.32
C PRO A 112 9.41 -20.94 8.97
N ALA A 113 10.46 -20.31 9.50
CA ALA A 113 11.47 -20.99 10.30
C ALA A 113 10.87 -21.59 11.58
N PRO A 114 11.46 -22.66 12.14
CA PRO A 114 10.97 -23.28 13.37
C PRO A 114 10.99 -22.36 14.60
N SER A 115 11.85 -21.34 14.61
CA SER A 115 12.02 -20.39 15.70
C SER A 115 12.68 -19.10 15.22
N TYR A 116 12.40 -17.98 15.89
CA TYR A 116 12.99 -16.67 15.63
C TYR A 116 13.67 -16.12 16.90
N ALA A 117 14.76 -15.37 16.72
CA ALA A 117 15.50 -14.73 17.80
C ALA A 117 14.84 -13.39 18.18
N LEU A 118 13.68 -13.44 18.82
CA LEU A 118 12.84 -12.26 19.12
C LEU A 118 13.39 -11.32 20.21
N GLY A 119 14.50 -11.71 20.87
CA GLY A 119 15.02 -11.00 22.03
C GLY A 119 14.15 -11.20 23.28
N SER A 120 14.34 -10.31 24.27
CA SER A 120 13.53 -10.29 25.49
C SER A 120 12.51 -9.15 25.41
N PRO A 121 11.21 -9.44 25.51
CA PRO A 121 10.16 -8.41 25.58
C PRO A 121 10.14 -7.67 26.92
#